data_AF-A0A925IEI4-F1
#
_entry.id   AF-A0A925IEI4-F1
#
_cell.length_a   1.000
_cell.length_b   1.000
_cell.length_c   1.000
_cell.angle_alpha   90.00
_cell.angle_beta   90.00
_cell.angle_gamma   90.00
#
_symmetry.space_group_name_H-M   'P 1'
#
loop_
_entity.id
_entity.type
_entity.pdbx_description
1 polymer ?
#
loop_
_entity_poly.entity_id
_entity_poly.type
_entity_poly.pdbx_seq_one_letter_code
_entity_poly.pdbx_strand_id
1 'polypeptide(L)'
;PSLFSFIEEEFKKFLNQHITDPKAEFLIPLTADQFIRSKKGVIKVLPTNAQWFGVTYKEDASVVTGNINKLVEEGAYPNKLWPQTASSL
;
A
#
# COMPACT_ATOMS: atom_id res chain seq x y z
N PRO A 1 -0.50 12.67 -14.70
CA PRO A 1 0.71 12.04 -14.10
C PRO A 1 1.41 11.14 -15.14
N SER A 2 2.69 11.40 -15.45
CA SER A 2 3.43 10.69 -16.51
C SER A 2 3.70 9.21 -16.22
N LEU A 3 3.61 8.79 -14.95
CA LEU A 3 3.83 7.42 -14.51
C LEU A 3 2.79 6.43 -15.06
N PHE A 4 1.52 6.83 -15.20
CA PHE A 4 0.46 5.89 -15.59
C PHE A 4 0.61 5.37 -17.02
N SER A 5 0.95 6.24 -17.97
CA SER A 5 1.22 5.82 -19.36
C SER A 5 2.41 4.87 -19.44
N PHE A 6 3.47 5.12 -18.66
CA PHE A 6 4.61 4.22 -18.55
C PHE A 6 4.22 2.85 -17.97
N ILE A 7 3.45 2.83 -16.89
CA ILE A 7 2.95 1.60 -16.28
C ILE A 7 2.14 0.78 -17.29
N GLU A 8 1.27 1.43 -18.06
CA GLU A 8 0.43 0.76 -19.06
C GLU A 8 1.29 0.08 -20.15
N GLU A 9 2.32 0.75 -20.65
CA GLU A 9 3.25 0.19 -21.63
C GLU A 9 4.03 -1.01 -21.07
N GLU A 10 4.56 -0.89 -19.85
CA GLU A 10 5.29 -1.98 -19.19
C GLU A 10 4.38 -3.15 -18.84
N PHE A 11 3.13 -2.89 -18.46
CA PHE A 11 2.17 -3.95 -18.18
C PHE A 11 1.81 -4.75 -19.43
N LYS A 12 1.65 -4.09 -20.59
CA LYS A 12 1.45 -4.79 -21.88
C LYS A 12 2.64 -5.71 -22.20
N LYS A 13 3.88 -5.26 -21.96
CA LYS A 13 5.08 -6.08 -22.16
C LYS A 13 5.13 -7.27 -21.20
N PHE A 14 4.82 -7.03 -19.92
CA PHE A 14 4.75 -8.06 -18.90
C PHE A 14 3.75 -9.16 -19.28
N LEU A 15 2.54 -8.78 -19.71
CA LEU A 15 1.53 -9.74 -20.17
C LEU A 15 2.05 -10.55 -21.36
N ASN A 16 2.63 -9.92 -22.39
CA ASN A 16 3.18 -10.65 -23.53
C ASN A 16 4.24 -11.69 -23.15
N GLN A 17 4.98 -11.47 -22.05
CA GLN A 17 6.04 -12.36 -21.57
C GLN A 17 5.52 -13.43 -20.59
N HIS A 18 4.49 -13.13 -19.80
CA HIS A 18 4.10 -13.91 -18.64
C HIS A 18 2.62 -14.32 -18.60
N ILE A 19 1.84 -14.10 -19.66
CA ILE A 19 0.38 -14.38 -19.68
C ILE A 19 -0.01 -15.82 -19.32
N THR A 20 0.89 -16.79 -19.50
CA THR A 20 0.67 -18.20 -19.18
C THR A 20 1.19 -18.63 -17.82
N ASP A 21 1.89 -17.76 -17.09
CA ASP A 21 2.40 -18.05 -15.75
C ASP A 21 1.41 -17.55 -14.68
N PRO A 22 0.67 -18.46 -14.00
CA PRO A 22 -0.33 -18.07 -13.00
C PRO A 22 0.27 -17.49 -11.71
N LYS A 23 1.59 -17.55 -11.53
CA LYS A 23 2.29 -16.96 -10.39
C LYS A 23 2.99 -15.66 -10.73
N ALA A 24 2.91 -15.19 -11.96
CA ALA A 24 3.58 -13.95 -12.36
C ALA A 24 2.93 -12.74 -11.69
N GLU A 25 3.76 -11.89 -11.08
CA GLU A 25 3.32 -10.68 -10.39
C GLU A 25 3.92 -9.44 -11.05
N PHE A 26 3.07 -8.44 -11.31
CA PHE A 26 3.50 -7.12 -11.77
C PHE A 26 3.63 -6.18 -10.57
N LEU A 27 4.86 -6.09 -10.03
CA LEU A 27 5.13 -5.42 -8.76
C LEU A 27 5.34 -3.90 -8.93
N ILE A 28 4.58 -3.10 -8.17
CA ILE A 28 4.69 -1.63 -8.15
C ILE A 28 6.14 -1.15 -7.90
N PRO A 29 6.90 -1.70 -6.91
CA PRO A 29 8.28 -1.27 -6.67
C PRO A 29 9.21 -1.45 -7.89
N LEU A 30 9.05 -2.52 -8.66
CA LEU A 30 9.89 -2.79 -9.83
C LEU A 30 9.59 -1.80 -10.95
N THR A 31 8.31 -1.56 -11.24
CA THR A 31 7.90 -0.60 -12.27
C THR A 31 8.27 0.84 -11.87
N ALA A 32 8.19 1.18 -10.58
CA ALA A 32 8.63 2.46 -10.06
C ALA A 32 10.16 2.65 -10.19
N ASP A 33 10.97 1.64 -9.86
CA ASP A 33 12.42 1.68 -10.04
C ASP A 33 12.79 1.82 -11.53
N GLN A 34 12.13 1.08 -12.42
CA GLN A 34 12.34 1.17 -13.86
C GLN A 34 11.98 2.55 -14.42
N PHE A 35 10.89 3.16 -13.94
CA PHE A 35 10.49 4.52 -14.31
C PHE A 35 11.57 5.56 -13.95
N ILE A 36 12.19 5.42 -12.77
CA ILE A 36 13.29 6.28 -12.33
C ILE A 36 14.55 6.02 -13.17
N ARG A 37 14.98 4.76 -13.31
CA ARG A 37 16.22 4.38 -14.04
C ARG A 37 16.16 4.73 -15.53
N SER A 38 14.98 4.61 -16.14
CA SER A 38 14.75 4.98 -17.55
C SER A 38 14.67 6.49 -17.77
N LYS A 39 14.85 7.31 -16.73
CA LYS A 39 14.78 8.78 -16.76
C LYS A 39 13.44 9.31 -17.31
N LYS A 40 12.36 8.52 -17.16
CA LYS A 40 11.00 8.90 -17.59
C LYS A 40 10.29 9.81 -16.60
N GLY A 41 10.83 9.95 -15.39
CA GLY A 41 10.43 10.95 -14.42
C GLY A 41 11.13 10.80 -13.09
N VAL A 42 10.58 11.47 -12.08
CA VAL A 42 11.10 11.47 -10.70
C VAL A 42 9.95 11.12 -9.76
N ILE A 43 10.23 10.25 -8.79
CA ILE A 43 9.31 9.95 -7.68
C ILE A 43 9.85 10.64 -6.43
N LYS A 44 9.09 11.61 -5.91
CA LYS A 44 9.46 12.35 -4.71
C LYS A 44 9.10 11.53 -3.47
N VAL A 45 10.09 11.26 -2.62
CA VAL A 45 9.87 10.66 -1.30
C VAL A 45 9.43 11.75 -0.33
N LEU A 46 8.27 11.56 0.30
CA LEU A 46 7.74 12.48 1.31
C LEU A 46 8.03 11.90 2.71
N PRO A 47 8.87 12.55 3.52
CA PRO A 47 9.13 12.07 4.88
C PRO A 47 7.90 12.26 5.76
N THR A 48 7.73 11.37 6.73
CA THR A 48 6.68 11.45 7.76
C THR A 48 7.25 11.02 9.11
N ASN A 49 6.75 11.61 10.18
CA ASN A 49 7.05 11.20 11.56
C ASN A 49 6.13 10.06 12.03
N ALA A 50 5.11 9.71 11.23
CA ALA A 50 4.22 8.60 11.54
C ALA A 50 4.97 7.28 11.49
N GLN A 51 4.78 6.44 12.51
CA GLN A 51 5.30 5.09 12.54
C GLN A 51 4.26 4.13 11.96
N TRP A 52 4.67 3.35 10.97
CA TRP A 52 3.84 2.28 10.44
C TRP A 52 3.91 1.06 11.36
N PHE A 53 2.76 0.45 11.60
CA PHE A 53 2.64 -0.85 12.26
C PHE A 53 1.54 -1.65 11.55
N GLY A 54 1.72 -2.96 11.48
CA GLY A 54 0.81 -3.87 10.78
C GLY A 54 1.04 -5.32 11.19
N VAL A 55 0.10 -6.18 10.82
CA VAL A 55 0.16 -7.62 11.14
C VAL A 55 0.76 -8.34 9.94
N THR A 56 1.99 -8.85 10.09
CA THR A 56 2.63 -9.70 9.08
C THR A 56 2.47 -11.17 9.47
N TYR A 57 2.63 -11.46 10.75
CA TYR A 57 2.34 -12.76 11.36
C TYR A 57 1.26 -12.62 12.43
N LYS A 58 0.64 -13.73 12.83
CA LYS A 58 -0.49 -13.71 13.79
C LYS A 58 -0.10 -13.10 15.14
N GLU A 59 1.15 -13.28 15.52
CA GLU A 59 1.74 -12.86 16.79
C GLU A 59 1.80 -11.32 16.90
N ASP A 60 1.92 -10.61 15.75
CA ASP A 60 1.95 -9.15 15.67
C ASP A 60 0.63 -8.49 16.08
N ALA A 61 -0.48 -9.24 16.07
CA ALA A 61 -1.82 -8.72 16.36
C ALA A 61 -1.91 -8.07 17.76
N SER A 62 -1.20 -8.63 18.75
CA SER A 62 -1.16 -8.08 20.11
C SER A 62 -0.50 -6.69 20.14
N VAL A 63 0.62 -6.52 19.43
CA VAL A 63 1.36 -5.26 19.33
C VAL A 63 0.56 -4.21 18.58
N VAL A 64 -0.04 -4.58 17.44
CA VAL A 64 -0.88 -3.68 16.64
C VAL A 64 -2.08 -3.19 17.45
N THR A 65 -2.76 -4.08 18.16
CA THR A 65 -3.90 -3.71 19.01
C THR A 65 -3.48 -2.78 20.14
N GLY A 66 -2.34 -3.06 20.78
CA GLY A 66 -1.76 -2.18 21.81
C GLY A 66 -1.46 -0.77 21.28
N ASN A 67 -0.86 -0.66 20.09
CA ASN A 67 -0.59 0.64 19.47
C ASN A 67 -1.86 1.42 19.12
N ILE A 68 -2.89 0.74 18.61
CA ILE A 68 -4.20 1.37 18.33
C ILE A 68 -4.85 1.87 19.63
N ASN A 69 -4.87 1.05 20.68
CA ASN A 69 -5.44 1.43 21.97
C ASN A 69 -4.74 2.65 22.56
N LYS A 70 -3.40 2.67 22.50
CA LYS A 70 -2.61 3.83 22.93
C LYS A 70 -2.99 5.10 22.18
N LEU A 71 -3.14 5.03 20.84
CA LEU A 71 -3.56 6.19 20.04
C LEU A 71 -4.98 6.67 20.40
N VAL A 72 -5.87 5.78 20.82
CA VAL A 72 -7.22 6.15 21.31
C VAL A 72 -7.14 6.76 22.71
N GLU A 73 -6.34 6.20 23.62
CA GLU A 73 -6.12 6.70 24.99
C GLU A 73 -5.49 8.09 24.98
N GLU A 74 -4.56 8.35 24.05
CA GLU A 74 -3.95 9.66 23.81
C GLU A 74 -4.91 10.65 23.12
N GLY A 75 -6.11 10.21 22.74
CA GLY A 75 -7.13 11.04 22.11
C GLY A 75 -6.87 11.37 20.64
N ALA A 76 -5.88 10.74 20.00
CA ALA A 76 -5.60 10.94 18.57
C ALA A 76 -6.74 10.40 17.69
N TYR A 77 -7.49 9.41 18.18
CA TYR A 77 -8.68 8.86 17.54
C TYR A 77 -9.82 8.64 18.54
N PRO A 78 -11.08 8.74 18.12
CA PRO A 78 -12.22 8.35 18.95
C PRO A 78 -12.27 6.82 19.13
N ASN A 79 -12.93 6.37 20.20
CA ASN A 79 -13.13 4.94 20.47
C ASN A 79 -13.92 4.22 19.34
N LYS A 80 -14.82 4.93 18.66
CA LYS A 80 -15.53 4.45 17.47
C LYS A 80 -15.32 5.43 16.32
N LEU A 81 -14.65 4.97 15.26
CA LEU A 81 -14.42 5.78 14.05
C LEU A 81 -15.70 5.94 13.22
N TRP A 82 -16.56 4.92 13.21
CA TRP A 82 -17.76 4.87 12.38
C TRP A 82 -19.02 4.77 13.24
N PRO A 83 -20.10 5.49 12.91
CA PRO A 83 -21.40 5.29 13.53
C PRO A 83 -21.90 3.86 13.27
N GLN A 84 -22.48 3.21 14.27
CA GLN A 84 -23.27 2.00 14.04
C GLN A 84 -24.58 2.40 13.37
N THR A 85 -24.58 2.54 12.04
CA THR A 85 -25.83 2.45 11.29
C THR A 85 -26.30 1.01 11.42
N ALA A 86 -27.43 0.78 12.10
CA ALA A 86 -28.10 -0.50 12.09
C ALA A 86 -28.34 -0.89 10.63
N SER A 87 -27.59 -1.88 10.14
CA SER A 87 -27.88 -2.49 8.85
C SER A 87 -29.10 -3.36 9.06
N SER A 88 -30.27 -2.74 9.04
CA SER A 88 -31.54 -3.44 8.87
C SER A 88 -31.61 -3.91 7.42
N LEU A 89 -31.17 -5.15 7.19
CA LEU A 89 -31.67 -6.03 6.14
C LEU A 89 -31.90 -7.40 6.75
#